data_AF-A0AAD6E1P3-F1
#
_entry.id   AF-A0AAD6E1P3-F1
#
_cell.length_a   1.000
_cell.length_b   1.000
_cell.length_c   1.000
_cell.angle_alpha   90.00
_cell.angle_beta   90.00
_cell.angle_gamma   90.00
#
_symmetry.space_group_name_H-M   'P 1'
#
loop_
_entity.id
_entity.type
_entity.pdbx_description
1 polymer ?
#
loop_
_entity_poly.entity_id
_entity_poly.type
_entity_poly.pdbx_seq_one_letter_code
_entity_poly.pdbx_strand_id
1 'polypeptide(L)'
;MLSYVLRSLTSSGSDGSLARRWEFRDEAALIGSDRSLFIAMGVIALFSLLSTFGLLSFLTYRFVYWQRYYKSPLAQNQYVVLIYNLLLVDLQQAIAFTINLYWASRGSVHYGEAACYLQGWWIQTGDPGSGLFVLSIALHTGAVVMRGRQLPFHIFSYCVIGLWTFILILGFIPVGLYGKNVFVISEANWCWLSPQVETERLWGHYIWIFIAEFGTVALYAVMFFYLRRRMTQAKMLRRGQQESLHRLNRVVIYMVVYPFVYLVLSLPLAAGRMATARGDSPSKTYFGVAGCLMALSGLMDVAVYTLTRRHLLIDTEHSTTDRNYDNTDSQWQTQITTNANGTHSKKPKNGFMSSRLGSRLQDIVPKNDIEMSNFHGVYQETTIEISHEPATPTPSESVEHSVRYSG
;
A
#
# COMPACT_ATOMS: atom_id res chain seq x y z
N MET A 1 -30.44 4.98 9.46
CA MET A 1 -29.26 4.10 9.70
C MET A 1 -28.08 4.92 10.21
N LEU A 2 -27.47 5.81 9.42
CA LEU A 2 -26.31 6.62 9.86
C LEU A 2 -26.56 7.50 11.10
N SER A 3 -27.76 8.08 11.22
CA SER A 3 -28.18 8.88 12.39
C SER A 3 -28.42 8.04 13.65
N TYR A 4 -28.85 6.77 13.48
CA TYR A 4 -28.96 5.80 14.57
C TYR A 4 -27.57 5.28 15.00
N VAL A 5 -26.66 5.09 14.03
CA VAL A 5 -25.26 4.73 14.26
C VAL A 5 -24.54 5.84 15.04
N LEU A 6 -24.69 7.10 14.65
CA LEU A 6 -24.11 8.25 15.38
C LEU A 6 -24.73 8.45 16.78
N ARG A 7 -26.04 8.21 16.95
CA ARG A 7 -26.69 8.23 18.27
C ARG A 7 -26.27 7.05 19.15
N SER A 8 -26.00 5.87 18.58
CA SER A 8 -25.47 4.71 19.30
C SER A 8 -24.01 4.91 19.75
N LEU A 9 -23.20 5.59 18.92
CA LEU A 9 -21.81 5.97 19.27
C LEU A 9 -21.73 7.02 20.37
N THR A 10 -22.79 7.82 20.57
CA THR A 10 -22.85 8.92 21.57
C THR A 10 -23.75 8.59 22.78
N SER A 11 -24.52 7.51 22.72
CA SER A 11 -25.35 7.03 23.81
C SER A 11 -24.47 6.39 24.89
N SER A 12 -23.96 7.23 25.79
CA SER A 12 -23.62 6.79 27.15
C SER A 12 -24.92 6.31 27.79
N GLY A 13 -25.16 4.99 27.72
CA GLY A 13 -26.28 4.35 28.39
C GLY A 13 -26.04 4.39 29.89
N SER A 14 -26.49 5.47 30.53
CA SER A 14 -26.53 5.64 31.98
C SER A 14 -27.66 4.83 32.61
N ASP A 15 -27.71 3.53 32.36
CA ASP A 15 -28.56 2.61 33.12
C ASP A 15 -27.65 1.73 33.98
N GLY A 16 -27.70 2.01 35.29
CA GLY A 16 -26.91 1.33 36.30
C GLY A 16 -27.15 -0.17 36.28
N SER A 17 -26.13 -0.93 35.88
CA SER A 17 -25.90 -2.26 36.40
C SER A 17 -24.40 -2.44 36.50
N LEU A 18 -23.93 -2.66 37.73
CA LEU A 18 -22.62 -3.18 38.10
C LEU A 18 -21.97 -3.93 36.95
N ALA A 19 -20.72 -3.58 36.61
CA ALA A 19 -19.87 -4.25 35.64
C ALA A 19 -20.19 -5.74 35.57
N ARG A 20 -20.99 -6.15 34.58
CA ARG A 20 -21.49 -7.51 34.48
C ARG A 20 -20.31 -8.36 34.06
N ARG A 21 -19.67 -8.98 35.05
CA ARG A 21 -18.63 -10.00 34.85
C ARG A 21 -19.18 -11.01 33.84
N TRP A 22 -18.46 -11.24 32.76
CA TRP A 22 -18.86 -12.25 31.78
C TRP A 22 -19.00 -13.60 32.46
N GLU A 23 -20.02 -14.34 32.05
CA GLU A 23 -20.25 -15.71 32.46
C GLU A 23 -20.28 -16.60 31.22
N PHE A 24 -19.73 -17.81 31.37
CA PHE A 24 -19.72 -18.79 30.29
C PHE A 24 -21.15 -19.17 29.93
N ARG A 25 -21.42 -19.24 28.63
CA ARG A 25 -22.73 -19.57 28.08
C ARG A 25 -22.58 -20.61 26.98
N ASP A 26 -23.33 -21.70 27.10
CA ASP A 26 -23.43 -22.72 26.05
C ASP A 26 -24.30 -22.25 24.87
N GLU A 27 -25.27 -21.38 25.16
CA GLU A 27 -26.19 -20.81 24.17
C GLU A 27 -26.47 -19.34 24.47
N ALA A 28 -26.53 -18.53 23.42
CA ALA A 28 -27.01 -17.14 23.49
C ALA A 28 -28.13 -16.92 22.48
N ALA A 29 -29.36 -16.76 22.97
CA ALA A 29 -30.52 -16.45 22.15
C ALA A 29 -30.40 -15.06 21.49
N LEU A 30 -30.73 -14.98 20.20
CA LEU A 30 -30.77 -13.76 19.42
C LEU A 30 -32.21 -13.23 19.37
N ILE A 31 -32.54 -12.31 20.27
CA ILE A 31 -33.89 -11.77 20.42
C ILE A 31 -33.92 -10.28 20.02
N GLY A 32 -34.99 -9.86 19.34
CA GLY A 32 -35.25 -8.45 19.02
C GLY A 32 -34.11 -7.78 18.25
N SER A 33 -33.54 -6.73 18.83
CA SER A 33 -32.48 -5.91 18.20
C SER A 33 -31.19 -6.69 17.91
N ASP A 34 -30.85 -7.69 18.73
CA ASP A 34 -29.62 -8.48 18.54
C ASP A 34 -29.71 -9.28 17.23
N ARG A 35 -30.88 -9.88 16.96
CA ARG A 35 -31.11 -10.61 15.71
C ARG A 35 -31.02 -9.70 14.49
N SER A 36 -31.62 -8.50 14.54
CA SER A 36 -31.53 -7.53 13.45
C SER A 36 -30.09 -7.08 13.18
N LEU A 37 -29.27 -6.92 14.22
CA LEU A 37 -27.85 -6.58 14.07
C LEU A 37 -27.05 -7.72 13.46
N PHE A 38 -27.29 -8.98 13.86
CA PHE A 38 -26.63 -10.14 13.26
C PHE A 38 -26.98 -10.31 11.78
N ILE A 39 -28.25 -10.09 11.41
CA ILE A 39 -28.68 -10.06 10.01
C ILE A 39 -27.95 -8.93 9.26
N ALA A 40 -27.91 -7.72 9.81
CA ALA A 40 -27.24 -6.59 9.18
C ALA A 40 -25.73 -6.84 8.98
N MET A 41 -25.03 -7.28 10.03
CA MET A 41 -23.61 -7.66 9.97
C MET A 41 -23.37 -8.72 8.89
N GLY A 42 -24.19 -9.77 8.88
CA GLY A 42 -24.06 -10.88 7.95
C GLY A 42 -24.35 -10.48 6.49
N VAL A 43 -25.34 -9.63 6.23
CA VAL A 43 -25.65 -9.14 4.87
C VAL A 43 -24.54 -8.21 4.37
N ILE A 44 -24.04 -7.31 5.20
CA ILE A 44 -22.90 -6.44 4.86
C ILE A 44 -21.67 -7.29 4.57
N ALA A 45 -21.39 -8.29 5.42
CA ALA A 45 -20.30 -9.23 5.23
C ALA A 45 -20.43 -10.02 3.92
N LEU A 46 -21.65 -10.39 3.51
CA LEU A 46 -21.90 -11.07 2.24
C LEU A 46 -21.54 -10.19 1.05
N PHE A 47 -21.93 -8.90 1.06
CA PHE A 47 -21.51 -7.97 0.00
C PHE A 47 -20.00 -7.78 -0.02
N SER A 48 -19.38 -7.65 1.16
CA SER A 48 -17.93 -7.58 1.32
C SER A 48 -17.26 -8.82 0.73
N LEU A 49 -17.71 -10.02 1.10
CA LEU A 49 -17.23 -11.32 0.61
C LEU A 49 -17.33 -11.42 -0.92
N LEU A 50 -18.48 -11.11 -1.51
CA LEU A 50 -18.68 -11.19 -2.95
C LEU A 50 -17.79 -10.18 -3.70
N SER A 51 -17.67 -8.97 -3.18
CA SER A 51 -16.84 -7.93 -3.79
C SER A 51 -15.34 -8.26 -3.72
N THR A 52 -14.84 -8.73 -2.57
CA THR A 52 -13.44 -9.11 -2.38
C THR A 52 -13.11 -10.36 -3.19
N PHE A 53 -13.97 -11.37 -3.17
CA PHE A 53 -13.82 -12.57 -3.99
C PHE A 53 -13.80 -12.25 -5.49
N GLY A 54 -14.71 -11.39 -5.95
CA GLY A 54 -14.76 -10.95 -7.35
C GLY A 54 -13.49 -10.23 -7.77
N LEU A 55 -13.00 -9.29 -6.95
CA LEU A 55 -11.76 -8.57 -7.23
C LEU A 55 -10.53 -9.49 -7.17
N LEU A 56 -10.43 -10.36 -6.16
CA LEU A 56 -9.35 -11.35 -6.05
C LEU A 56 -9.32 -12.28 -7.25
N SER A 57 -10.48 -12.76 -7.70
CA SER A 57 -10.59 -13.59 -8.90
C SER A 57 -10.12 -12.83 -10.14
N PHE A 58 -10.53 -11.57 -10.30
CA PHE A 58 -10.07 -10.71 -11.39
C PHE A 58 -8.55 -10.47 -11.36
N LEU A 59 -7.98 -10.16 -10.20
CA LEU A 59 -6.53 -9.94 -10.04
C LEU A 59 -5.74 -11.21 -10.28
N THR A 60 -6.20 -12.35 -9.75
CA THR A 60 -5.57 -13.65 -9.97
C THR A 60 -5.58 -14.03 -11.45
N TYR A 61 -6.71 -13.85 -12.13
CA TYR A 61 -6.80 -14.03 -13.58
C TYR A 61 -5.77 -13.15 -14.32
N ARG A 62 -5.66 -11.87 -13.95
CA ARG A 62 -4.69 -10.94 -14.53
C ARG A 62 -3.23 -11.29 -14.21
N PHE A 63 -2.94 -11.87 -13.05
CA PHE A 63 -1.60 -12.37 -12.72
C PHE A 63 -1.20 -13.57 -13.57
N VAL A 64 -2.12 -14.50 -13.83
CA VAL A 64 -1.86 -15.70 -14.63
C VAL A 64 -1.74 -15.36 -16.12
N TYR A 65 -2.71 -14.63 -16.67
CA TYR A 65 -2.76 -14.31 -18.10
C TYR A 65 -2.10 -12.96 -18.45
N TRP A 66 -1.09 -12.54 -17.68
CA TRP A 66 -0.46 -11.23 -17.82
C TRP A 66 0.10 -10.97 -19.22
N GLN A 67 0.66 -12.00 -19.87
CA GLN A 67 1.26 -11.91 -21.20
C GLN A 67 0.30 -11.39 -22.28
N ARG A 68 -1.02 -11.57 -22.08
CA ARG A 68 -2.04 -11.12 -23.01
C ARG A 68 -2.40 -9.63 -22.87
N TYR A 69 -2.07 -9.03 -21.73
CA TYR A 69 -2.57 -7.69 -21.38
C TYR A 69 -1.49 -6.67 -21.01
N TYR A 70 -0.31 -7.12 -20.58
CA TYR A 70 0.75 -6.26 -20.06
C TYR A 70 2.12 -6.63 -20.62
N LYS A 71 2.97 -5.62 -20.83
CA LYS A 71 4.36 -5.81 -21.30
C LYS A 71 5.27 -6.41 -20.22
N SER A 72 4.92 -6.25 -18.94
CA SER A 72 5.61 -6.80 -17.78
C SER A 72 4.64 -7.52 -16.84
N PRO A 73 5.11 -8.47 -16.02
CA PRO A 73 4.24 -9.21 -15.11
C PRO A 73 3.65 -8.28 -14.05
N LEU A 74 2.31 -8.22 -13.96
CA LEU A 74 1.61 -7.39 -12.95
C LEU A 74 2.00 -7.79 -11.51
N ALA A 75 2.39 -9.05 -11.30
CA ALA A 75 2.89 -9.57 -10.03
C ALA A 75 4.23 -8.95 -9.57
N GLN A 76 4.94 -8.23 -10.44
CA GLN A 76 6.13 -7.47 -10.04
C GLN A 76 5.81 -6.13 -9.40
N ASN A 77 4.57 -5.63 -9.52
CA ASN A 77 4.15 -4.40 -8.87
C ASN A 77 3.87 -4.65 -7.37
N GLN A 78 4.79 -4.19 -6.53
CA GLN A 78 4.78 -4.42 -5.08
C GLN A 78 3.49 -3.92 -4.40
N TYR A 79 2.93 -2.80 -4.86
CA TYR A 79 1.68 -2.26 -4.32
C TYR A 79 0.49 -3.16 -4.64
N VAL A 80 0.41 -3.69 -5.86
CA VAL A 80 -0.66 -4.61 -6.27
C VAL A 80 -0.58 -5.90 -5.46
N VAL A 81 0.63 -6.40 -5.20
CA VAL A 81 0.83 -7.58 -4.33
C VAL A 81 0.38 -7.30 -2.90
N LEU A 82 0.72 -6.15 -2.32
CA LEU A 82 0.26 -5.80 -0.96
C LEU A 82 -1.26 -5.70 -0.88
N ILE A 83 -1.90 -5.02 -1.85
CA ILE A 83 -3.36 -4.89 -1.91
C ILE A 83 -4.01 -6.27 -2.10
N TYR A 84 -3.43 -7.15 -2.91
CA TYR A 84 -3.92 -8.52 -3.06
C TYR A 84 -3.93 -9.28 -1.72
N ASN A 85 -2.86 -9.15 -0.93
CA ASN A 85 -2.79 -9.80 0.39
C ASN A 85 -3.74 -9.17 1.42
N LEU A 86 -3.92 -7.85 1.39
CA LEU A 86 -4.95 -7.17 2.18
C LEU A 86 -6.34 -7.75 1.88
N LEU A 87 -6.71 -7.82 0.59
CA LEU A 87 -7.99 -8.38 0.16
C LEU A 87 -8.17 -9.86 0.53
N LEU A 88 -7.08 -10.64 0.56
CA LEU A 88 -7.12 -12.03 1.04
C LEU A 88 -7.48 -12.10 2.52
N VAL A 89 -6.94 -11.20 3.35
CA VAL A 89 -7.30 -11.15 4.77
C VAL A 89 -8.72 -10.61 4.96
N ASP A 90 -9.13 -9.59 4.21
CA ASP A 90 -10.51 -9.09 4.29
C ASP A 90 -11.55 -10.11 3.83
N LEU A 91 -11.17 -11.01 2.90
CA LEU A 91 -11.99 -12.17 2.55
C LEU A 91 -12.17 -13.09 3.76
N GLN A 92 -11.10 -13.40 4.50
CA GLN A 92 -11.17 -14.21 5.73
C GLN A 92 -12.06 -13.54 6.79
N GLN A 93 -11.88 -12.25 7.01
CA GLN A 93 -12.70 -11.45 7.92
C GLN A 93 -14.18 -11.47 7.50
N ALA A 94 -14.49 -11.28 6.22
CA ALA A 94 -15.86 -11.33 5.70
C ALA A 94 -16.50 -12.73 5.86
N ILE A 95 -15.74 -13.82 5.69
CA ILE A 95 -16.22 -15.19 5.98
C ILE A 95 -16.66 -15.29 7.44
N ALA A 96 -15.85 -14.77 8.37
CA ALA A 96 -16.13 -14.79 9.80
C ALA A 96 -17.46 -14.08 10.15
N PHE A 97 -17.69 -12.91 9.56
CA PHE A 97 -18.91 -12.13 9.81
C PHE A 97 -20.13 -12.68 9.04
N THR A 98 -19.94 -13.39 7.93
CA THR A 98 -21.05 -14.05 7.19
C THR A 98 -21.69 -15.17 8.02
N ILE A 99 -20.95 -15.80 8.93
CA ILE A 99 -21.48 -16.80 9.88
C ILE A 99 -22.57 -16.20 10.79
N ASN A 100 -22.66 -14.87 10.95
CA ASN A 100 -23.78 -14.25 11.66
C ASN A 100 -25.14 -14.50 11.00
N LEU A 101 -25.19 -14.73 9.67
CA LEU A 101 -26.43 -15.14 8.99
C LEU A 101 -26.83 -16.56 9.40
N TYR A 102 -25.86 -17.46 9.57
CA TYR A 102 -26.10 -18.80 10.07
C TYR A 102 -26.73 -18.74 11.48
N TRP A 103 -26.15 -17.96 12.38
CA TRP A 103 -26.71 -17.77 13.72
C TRP A 103 -28.08 -17.10 13.71
N ALA A 104 -28.29 -16.08 12.88
CA ALA A 104 -29.59 -15.42 12.74
C ALA A 104 -30.69 -16.36 12.21
N SER A 105 -30.32 -17.37 11.41
CA SER A 105 -31.25 -18.41 10.92
C SER A 105 -31.63 -19.41 12.02
N ARG A 106 -30.68 -19.74 12.91
CA ARG A 106 -30.88 -20.64 14.05
C ARG A 106 -31.63 -19.96 15.20
N GLY A 107 -31.54 -18.63 15.32
CA GLY A 107 -32.16 -17.86 16.39
C GLY A 107 -31.34 -17.82 17.68
N SER A 108 -30.21 -18.52 17.73
CA SER A 108 -29.26 -18.50 18.83
C SER A 108 -27.84 -18.85 18.34
N VAL A 109 -26.85 -18.49 19.15
CA VAL A 109 -25.43 -18.81 18.95
C VAL A 109 -25.08 -19.95 19.90
N HIS A 110 -24.44 -21.00 19.38
CA HIS A 110 -24.11 -22.19 20.16
C HIS A 110 -22.60 -22.38 20.31
N TYR A 111 -22.16 -22.64 21.53
CA TYR A 111 -20.81 -23.08 21.82
C TYR A 111 -20.58 -24.53 21.33
N GLY A 112 -19.34 -24.87 20.98
CA GLY A 112 -18.95 -26.24 20.61
C GLY A 112 -19.32 -26.67 19.19
N GLU A 113 -20.11 -25.89 18.45
CA GLU A 113 -20.40 -26.12 17.04
C GLU A 113 -19.24 -25.67 16.13
N ALA A 114 -19.03 -26.34 14.99
CA ALA A 114 -17.99 -25.99 14.03
C ALA A 114 -18.08 -24.53 13.54
N ALA A 115 -19.30 -23.99 13.40
CA ALA A 115 -19.51 -22.59 13.05
C ALA A 115 -18.88 -21.62 14.07
N CYS A 116 -18.91 -21.97 15.36
CA CYS A 116 -18.34 -21.17 16.43
C CYS A 116 -16.80 -21.14 16.34
N TYR A 117 -16.18 -22.30 16.12
CA TYR A 117 -14.73 -22.39 15.93
C TYR A 117 -14.25 -21.67 14.67
N LEU A 118 -14.96 -21.85 13.55
CA LEU A 118 -14.64 -21.18 12.29
C LEU A 118 -14.77 -19.66 12.43
N GLN A 119 -15.85 -19.18 13.04
CA GLN A 119 -16.04 -17.76 13.30
C GLN A 119 -14.90 -17.20 14.18
N GLY A 120 -14.60 -17.86 15.28
CA GLY A 120 -13.54 -17.43 16.19
C GLY A 120 -12.16 -17.41 15.54
N TRP A 121 -11.82 -18.45 14.76
CA TRP A 121 -10.56 -18.55 14.02
C TRP A 121 -10.39 -17.41 13.02
N TRP A 122 -11.40 -17.19 12.17
CA TRP A 122 -11.31 -16.16 11.13
C TRP A 122 -11.35 -14.74 11.70
N ILE A 123 -12.07 -14.49 12.81
CA ILE A 123 -11.95 -13.21 13.53
C ILE A 123 -10.53 -13.06 14.08
N GLN A 124 -10.00 -14.11 14.72
CA GLN A 124 -8.69 -14.07 15.38
C GLN A 124 -7.56 -13.74 14.42
N THR A 125 -7.57 -14.26 13.18
CA THR A 125 -6.54 -13.99 12.17
C THR A 125 -6.88 -12.81 11.26
N GLY A 126 -8.16 -12.64 10.91
CA GLY A 126 -8.66 -11.66 9.95
C GLY A 126 -8.50 -10.22 10.43
N ASP A 127 -9.10 -9.90 11.57
CA ASP A 127 -9.14 -8.53 12.10
C ASP A 127 -7.73 -7.92 12.30
N PRO A 128 -6.77 -8.58 13.00
CA PRO A 128 -5.42 -8.03 13.12
C PRO A 128 -4.65 -8.11 11.80
N GLY A 129 -4.88 -9.13 10.98
CA GLY A 129 -4.20 -9.28 9.70
C GLY A 129 -4.53 -8.15 8.73
N SER A 130 -5.79 -7.71 8.65
CA SER A 130 -6.23 -6.58 7.82
C SER A 130 -5.46 -5.32 8.23
N GLY A 131 -5.43 -5.01 9.53
CA GLY A 131 -4.66 -3.88 10.06
C GLY A 131 -3.16 -3.97 9.78
N LEU A 132 -2.55 -5.15 9.97
CA LEU A 132 -1.13 -5.33 9.73
C LEU A 132 -0.75 -5.19 8.24
N PHE A 133 -1.59 -5.63 7.31
CA PHE A 133 -1.37 -5.38 5.89
C PHE A 133 -1.55 -3.90 5.51
N VAL A 134 -2.52 -3.20 6.09
CA VAL A 134 -2.65 -1.74 5.96
C VAL A 134 -1.40 -1.03 6.49
N LEU A 135 -0.89 -1.42 7.66
CA LEU A 135 0.36 -0.90 8.21
C LEU A 135 1.55 -1.22 7.29
N SER A 136 1.62 -2.41 6.72
CA SER A 136 2.66 -2.79 5.76
C SER A 136 2.61 -1.92 4.49
N ILE A 137 1.42 -1.60 3.97
CA ILE A 137 1.25 -0.65 2.85
C ILE A 137 1.79 0.74 3.24
N ALA A 138 1.48 1.22 4.44
CA ALA A 138 1.95 2.51 4.95
C ALA A 138 3.49 2.53 5.11
N LEU A 139 4.07 1.49 5.72
CA LEU A 139 5.52 1.32 5.89
C LEU A 139 6.24 1.25 4.55
N HIS A 140 5.71 0.48 3.61
CA HIS A 140 6.27 0.36 2.27
C HIS A 140 6.24 1.70 1.53
N THR A 141 5.09 2.38 1.53
CA THR A 141 4.92 3.72 0.94
C THR A 141 5.88 4.73 1.57
N GLY A 142 5.94 4.78 2.90
CA GLY A 142 6.85 5.66 3.64
C GLY A 142 8.32 5.38 3.31
N ALA A 143 8.72 4.11 3.24
CA ALA A 143 10.08 3.73 2.87
C ALA A 143 10.43 4.17 1.45
N VAL A 144 9.51 4.02 0.49
CA VAL A 144 9.69 4.49 -0.89
C VAL A 144 9.81 6.01 -0.94
N VAL A 145 8.98 6.75 -0.21
CA VAL A 145 8.99 8.22 -0.18
C VAL A 145 10.27 8.76 0.46
N MET A 146 10.73 8.16 1.55
CA MET A 146 11.93 8.58 2.26
C MET A 146 13.22 8.20 1.51
N ARG A 147 13.32 6.96 1.02
CA ARG A 147 14.53 6.45 0.34
C ARG A 147 14.57 6.78 -1.14
N GLY A 148 13.44 7.18 -1.73
CA GLY A 148 13.28 7.43 -3.16
C GLY A 148 13.35 6.18 -4.04
N ARG A 149 13.45 4.97 -3.46
CA ARG A 149 13.56 3.70 -4.20
C ARG A 149 12.70 2.61 -3.56
N GLN A 150 12.18 1.72 -4.40
CA GLN A 150 11.50 0.50 -3.97
C GLN A 150 12.49 -0.50 -3.37
N LEU A 151 11.96 -1.41 -2.58
CA LEU A 151 12.74 -2.54 -2.06
C LEU A 151 13.04 -3.51 -3.21
N PRO A 152 14.18 -4.22 -3.18
CA PRO A 152 14.38 -5.36 -4.05
C PRO A 152 13.24 -6.38 -3.87
N PHE A 153 12.73 -6.94 -4.97
CA PHE A 153 11.54 -7.80 -4.96
C PHE A 153 11.67 -9.01 -4.02
N HIS A 154 12.86 -9.62 -3.91
CA HIS A 154 13.10 -10.73 -3.00
C HIS A 154 12.91 -10.34 -1.52
N ILE A 155 13.46 -9.19 -1.09
CA ILE A 155 13.30 -8.69 0.28
C ILE A 155 11.83 -8.41 0.56
N PHE A 156 11.16 -7.75 -0.39
CA PHE A 156 9.73 -7.48 -0.30
C PHE A 156 8.91 -8.77 -0.11
N SER A 157 9.16 -9.80 -0.92
CA SER A 157 8.48 -11.10 -0.81
C SER A 157 8.73 -11.78 0.54
N TYR A 158 9.97 -11.74 1.06
CA TYR A 158 10.26 -12.28 2.39
C TYR A 158 9.50 -11.53 3.50
N CYS A 159 9.34 -10.20 3.39
CA CYS A 159 8.53 -9.43 4.34
C CYS A 159 7.05 -9.85 4.30
N VAL A 160 6.48 -10.06 3.11
CA VAL A 160 5.09 -10.51 2.96
C VAL A 160 4.89 -11.91 3.54
N ILE A 161 5.78 -12.85 3.25
CA ILE A 161 5.73 -14.20 3.81
C ILE A 161 5.87 -14.16 5.34
N GLY A 162 6.84 -13.42 5.85
CA GLY A 162 7.05 -13.25 7.29
C GLY A 162 5.82 -12.65 7.99
N LEU A 163 5.14 -11.70 7.35
CA LEU A 163 3.92 -11.12 7.89
C LEU A 163 2.77 -12.13 7.95
N TRP A 164 2.57 -12.95 6.91
CA TRP A 164 1.58 -14.04 6.96
C TRP A 164 1.91 -15.07 8.03
N THR A 165 3.17 -15.51 8.11
CA THR A 165 3.62 -16.43 9.15
C THR A 165 3.33 -15.86 10.54
N PHE A 166 3.59 -14.58 10.75
CA PHE A 166 3.30 -13.89 11.99
C PHE A 166 1.79 -13.86 12.31
N ILE A 167 0.93 -13.52 11.36
CA ILE A 167 -0.54 -13.55 11.53
C ILE A 167 -1.03 -14.97 11.88
N LEU A 168 -0.53 -16.00 11.21
CA LEU A 168 -0.89 -17.38 11.49
C LEU A 168 -0.43 -17.82 12.87
N ILE A 169 0.77 -17.41 13.30
CA ILE A 169 1.25 -17.67 14.67
C ILE A 169 0.31 -17.05 15.70
N LEU A 170 -0.14 -15.80 15.52
CA LEU A 170 -1.12 -15.16 16.41
C LEU A 170 -2.46 -15.93 16.48
N GLY A 171 -2.88 -16.56 15.38
CA GLY A 171 -4.05 -17.44 15.34
C GLY A 171 -3.84 -18.77 16.06
N PHE A 172 -2.70 -19.42 15.84
CA PHE A 172 -2.43 -20.76 16.37
C PHE A 172 -2.05 -20.77 17.85
N ILE A 173 -1.44 -19.71 18.39
CA ILE A 173 -1.09 -19.63 19.83
C ILE A 173 -2.30 -19.93 20.73
N PRO A 174 -3.44 -19.22 20.64
CA PRO A 174 -4.58 -19.50 21.51
C PRO A 174 -5.17 -20.90 21.27
N VAL A 175 -5.13 -21.41 20.03
CA VAL A 175 -5.57 -22.77 19.72
C VAL A 175 -4.67 -23.81 20.39
N GLY A 176 -3.36 -23.61 20.40
CA GLY A 176 -2.39 -24.49 21.05
C GLY A 176 -2.48 -24.48 22.58
N LEU A 177 -2.82 -23.33 23.18
CA LEU A 177 -2.94 -23.18 24.63
C LEU A 177 -4.27 -23.75 25.17
N TYR A 178 -5.38 -23.52 24.48
CA TYR A 178 -6.73 -23.78 25.01
C TYR A 178 -7.48 -24.91 24.27
N GLY A 179 -6.96 -25.38 23.13
CA GLY A 179 -7.53 -26.48 22.35
C GLY A 179 -8.98 -26.22 21.97
N LYS A 180 -9.85 -27.17 22.28
CA LYS A 180 -11.30 -27.07 21.99
C LYS A 180 -12.01 -25.95 22.77
N ASN A 181 -11.49 -25.50 23.91
CA ASN A 181 -12.19 -24.48 24.70
C ASN A 181 -11.78 -23.04 24.33
N VAL A 182 -11.07 -22.84 23.21
CA VAL A 182 -10.49 -21.55 22.82
C VAL A 182 -11.54 -20.52 22.38
N PHE A 183 -12.51 -20.93 21.56
CA PHE A 183 -13.52 -20.04 20.99
C PHE A 183 -14.87 -20.26 21.68
N VAL A 184 -15.33 -19.25 22.39
CA VAL A 184 -16.56 -19.25 23.20
C VAL A 184 -17.45 -18.07 22.82
N ILE A 185 -18.69 -18.06 23.31
CA ILE A 185 -19.61 -16.95 23.09
C ILE A 185 -19.12 -15.73 23.88
N SER A 186 -18.65 -14.70 23.19
CA SER A 186 -18.09 -13.49 23.80
C SER A 186 -19.17 -12.56 24.38
N GLU A 187 -18.74 -11.45 25.01
CA GLU A 187 -19.60 -10.34 25.46
C GLU A 187 -20.58 -9.86 24.38
N ALA A 188 -20.13 -9.93 23.12
CA ALA A 188 -20.84 -9.41 21.95
C ALA A 188 -21.76 -10.47 21.30
N ASN A 189 -22.00 -11.59 21.99
CA ASN A 189 -22.83 -12.71 21.56
C ASN A 189 -22.33 -13.48 20.32
N TRP A 190 -21.20 -13.13 19.69
CA TRP A 190 -20.56 -13.95 18.65
C TRP A 190 -19.41 -14.79 19.23
N CYS A 191 -19.03 -15.83 18.50
CA CYS A 191 -17.94 -16.73 18.89
C CYS A 191 -16.57 -16.11 18.65
N TRP A 192 -15.77 -16.02 19.71
CA TRP A 192 -14.38 -15.54 19.66
C TRP A 192 -13.63 -15.96 20.94
N LEU A 193 -12.37 -15.53 21.09
CA LEU A 193 -11.49 -15.88 22.20
C LEU A 193 -12.11 -15.51 23.57
N SER A 194 -12.00 -16.45 24.50
CA SER A 194 -12.54 -16.39 25.86
C SER A 194 -12.20 -15.09 26.59
N PRO A 195 -13.19 -14.38 27.17
CA PRO A 195 -12.92 -13.17 27.93
C PRO A 195 -12.11 -13.36 29.23
N GLN A 196 -11.95 -14.59 29.71
CA GLN A 196 -11.22 -14.90 30.94
C GLN A 196 -9.72 -14.72 30.76
N VAL A 197 -9.25 -14.82 29.51
CA VAL A 197 -7.84 -14.78 29.11
C VAL A 197 -7.55 -13.43 28.47
N GLU A 198 -7.72 -12.36 29.27
CA GLU A 198 -7.58 -10.97 28.82
C GLU A 198 -6.18 -10.67 28.27
N THR A 199 -5.15 -11.22 28.88
CA THR A 199 -3.74 -11.04 28.47
C THR A 199 -3.51 -11.59 27.07
N GLU A 200 -4.09 -12.75 26.76
CA GLU A 200 -4.00 -13.45 25.50
C GLU A 200 -4.79 -12.74 24.40
N ARG A 201 -5.94 -12.14 24.75
CA ARG A 201 -6.68 -11.26 23.83
C ARG A 201 -5.92 -9.97 23.55
N LEU A 202 -5.32 -9.37 24.58
CA LEU A 202 -4.55 -8.14 24.43
C LEU A 202 -3.35 -8.37 23.52
N TRP A 203 -2.51 -9.35 23.83
CA TRP A 203 -1.27 -9.57 23.09
C TRP A 203 -1.49 -10.34 21.78
N GLY A 204 -2.42 -11.29 21.75
CA GLY A 204 -2.70 -12.11 20.56
C GLY A 204 -3.55 -11.42 19.50
N HIS A 205 -4.19 -10.30 19.82
CA HIS A 205 -5.15 -9.65 18.92
C HIS A 205 -5.10 -8.11 19.00
N TYR A 206 -5.42 -7.52 20.16
CA TYR A 206 -5.64 -6.07 20.25
C TYR A 206 -4.39 -5.21 20.06
N ILE A 207 -3.24 -5.61 20.60
CA ILE A 207 -2.01 -4.82 20.52
C ILE A 207 -1.61 -4.57 19.07
N TRP A 208 -1.84 -5.55 18.18
CA TRP A 208 -1.51 -5.47 16.77
C TRP A 208 -2.46 -4.55 16.01
N ILE A 209 -3.75 -4.55 16.37
CA ILE A 209 -4.74 -3.59 15.86
C ILE A 209 -4.34 -2.17 16.27
N PHE A 210 -4.01 -1.92 17.54
CA PHE A 210 -3.57 -0.60 17.98
C PHE A 210 -2.26 -0.16 17.32
N ILE A 211 -1.29 -1.06 17.17
CA ILE A 211 -0.04 -0.76 16.45
C ILE A 211 -0.33 -0.42 14.99
N ALA A 212 -1.27 -1.12 14.33
CA ALA A 212 -1.68 -0.78 12.97
C ALA A 212 -2.38 0.59 12.91
N GLU A 213 -3.35 0.85 13.78
CA GLU A 213 -4.09 2.11 13.83
C GLU A 213 -3.17 3.30 14.14
N PHE A 214 -2.51 3.31 15.31
CA PHE A 214 -1.66 4.43 15.70
C PHE A 214 -0.38 4.50 14.87
N GLY A 215 0.19 3.36 14.48
CA GLY A 215 1.39 3.30 13.65
C GLY A 215 1.16 3.88 12.26
N THR A 216 0.03 3.59 11.62
CA THR A 216 -0.31 4.21 10.34
C THR A 216 -0.48 5.72 10.48
N VAL A 217 -1.27 6.20 11.45
CA VAL A 217 -1.45 7.64 11.71
C VAL A 217 -0.10 8.35 11.90
N ALA A 218 0.78 7.79 12.74
CA ALA A 218 2.10 8.36 13.00
C ALA A 218 2.97 8.39 11.74
N LEU A 219 2.99 7.31 10.95
CA LEU A 219 3.76 7.24 9.70
C LEU A 219 3.28 8.26 8.67
N TYR A 220 1.97 8.44 8.49
CA TYR A 220 1.43 9.43 7.57
C TYR A 220 1.69 10.86 8.06
N ALA A 221 1.62 11.12 9.37
CA ALA A 221 2.00 12.41 9.93
C ALA A 221 3.47 12.73 9.62
N VAL A 222 4.39 11.77 9.86
CA VAL A 222 5.81 11.91 9.52
C VAL A 222 6.00 12.16 8.02
N MET A 223 5.34 11.39 7.17
CA MET A 223 5.43 11.53 5.72
C MET A 223 4.91 12.88 5.23
N PHE A 224 3.82 13.40 5.82
CA PHE A 224 3.27 14.71 5.52
C PHE A 224 4.27 15.83 5.84
N PHE A 225 4.87 15.81 7.03
CA PHE A 225 5.89 16.81 7.40
C PHE A 225 7.15 16.68 6.54
N TYR A 226 7.57 15.45 6.23
CA TYR A 226 8.71 15.18 5.37
C TYR A 226 8.50 15.74 3.95
N LEU A 227 7.36 15.43 3.31
CA LEU A 227 7.03 15.93 1.98
C LEU A 227 6.88 17.45 1.96
N ARG A 228 6.26 18.05 2.98
CA ARG A 228 6.16 19.52 3.07
C ARG A 228 7.54 20.18 3.16
N ARG A 229 8.43 19.67 4.02
CA ARG A 229 9.80 20.19 4.11
C ARG A 229 10.53 20.07 2.78
N ARG A 230 10.45 18.91 2.12
CA ARG A 230 11.11 18.67 0.83
C ARG A 230 10.55 19.54 -0.30
N MET A 231 9.23 19.77 -0.32
CA MET A 231 8.58 20.69 -1.25
C MET A 231 9.05 22.14 -1.07
N THR A 232 9.18 22.60 0.18
CA THR A 232 9.70 23.95 0.47
C THR A 232 11.16 24.08 0.03
N GLN A 233 11.99 23.07 0.27
CA GLN A 233 13.38 23.06 -0.19
C GLN A 233 13.48 23.03 -1.72
N ALA A 234 12.64 22.26 -2.41
CA ALA A 234 12.65 22.16 -3.86
C ALA A 234 12.19 23.44 -4.56
N LYS A 235 11.24 24.19 -3.97
CA LYS A 235 10.87 25.53 -4.48
C LYS A 235 12.05 26.50 -4.53
N MET A 236 13.03 26.33 -3.64
CA MET A 236 14.25 27.15 -3.61
C MET A 236 15.31 26.72 -4.65
N LEU A 237 15.23 25.49 -5.20
CA LEU A 237 16.31 24.84 -5.96
C LEU A 237 16.00 24.58 -7.47
N ARG A 238 15.09 25.36 -8.08
CA ARG A 238 14.78 25.36 -9.56
C ARG A 238 13.86 24.21 -10.04
N ARG A 239 13.12 24.49 -11.14
CA ARG A 239 11.87 23.85 -11.62
C ARG A 239 11.83 22.31 -11.77
N GLY A 240 12.94 21.62 -12.05
CA GLY A 240 12.93 20.18 -12.38
C GLY A 240 12.54 19.24 -11.23
N GLN A 241 12.89 19.57 -9.99
CA GLN A 241 12.54 18.76 -8.81
C GLN A 241 11.05 18.90 -8.44
N GLN A 242 10.38 19.95 -8.91
CA GLN A 242 9.03 20.28 -8.47
C GLN A 242 7.97 19.33 -9.06
N GLU A 243 8.12 18.92 -10.32
CA GLU A 243 7.18 17.99 -10.96
C GLU A 243 7.23 16.59 -10.33
N SER A 244 8.44 16.07 -10.06
CA SER A 244 8.60 14.77 -9.39
C SER A 244 8.02 14.76 -7.97
N LEU A 245 8.16 15.86 -7.22
CA LEU A 245 7.58 15.98 -5.87
C LEU A 245 6.06 16.19 -5.90
N HIS A 246 5.51 16.91 -6.89
CA HIS A 246 4.06 16.98 -7.09
C HIS A 246 3.47 15.61 -7.41
N ARG A 247 4.16 14.79 -8.21
CA ARG A 247 3.79 13.40 -8.48
C ARG A 247 3.81 12.55 -7.20
N LEU A 248 4.87 12.65 -6.40
CA LEU A 248 4.98 11.95 -5.11
C LEU A 248 3.88 12.38 -4.12
N ASN A 249 3.57 13.67 -4.05
CA ASN A 249 2.49 14.17 -3.18
C ASN A 249 1.12 13.60 -3.58
N ARG A 250 0.87 13.48 -4.89
CA ARG A 250 -0.35 12.87 -5.42
C ARG A 250 -0.44 11.39 -5.03
N VAL A 251 0.63 10.63 -5.21
CA VAL A 251 0.70 9.22 -4.81
C VAL A 251 0.46 9.07 -3.31
N VAL A 252 1.09 9.91 -2.48
CA VAL A 252 0.90 9.87 -1.03
C VAL A 252 -0.54 10.18 -0.63
N ILE A 253 -1.17 11.20 -1.20
CA ILE A 253 -2.58 11.53 -0.91
C ILE A 253 -3.50 10.36 -1.26
N TYR A 254 -3.29 9.71 -2.41
CA TYR A 254 -4.12 8.55 -2.78
C TYR A 254 -3.86 7.33 -1.90
N MET A 255 -2.63 7.14 -1.41
CA MET A 255 -2.29 6.07 -0.49
C MET A 255 -2.74 6.33 0.96
N VAL A 256 -3.13 7.55 1.33
CA VAL A 256 -3.73 7.86 2.65
C VAL A 256 -5.14 7.26 2.77
N VAL A 257 -5.82 7.05 1.64
CA VAL A 257 -7.22 6.62 1.62
C VAL A 257 -7.41 5.27 2.30
N TYR A 258 -6.54 4.29 2.03
CA TYR A 258 -6.60 2.96 2.64
C TYR A 258 -6.55 3.00 4.18
N PRO A 259 -5.50 3.55 4.81
CA PRO A 259 -5.44 3.65 6.28
C PRO A 259 -6.53 4.54 6.87
N PHE A 260 -6.97 5.60 6.19
CA PHE A 260 -8.09 6.41 6.67
C PHE A 260 -9.39 5.60 6.74
N VAL A 261 -9.70 4.86 5.67
CA VAL A 261 -10.86 3.96 5.64
C VAL A 261 -10.75 2.91 6.73
N TYR A 262 -9.60 2.25 6.85
CA TYR A 262 -9.34 1.27 7.90
C TYR A 262 -9.62 1.85 9.29
N LEU A 263 -9.03 3.01 9.62
CA LEU A 263 -9.23 3.68 10.91
C LEU A 263 -10.70 3.98 11.20
N VAL A 264 -11.47 4.47 10.22
CA VAL A 264 -12.88 4.79 10.42
C VAL A 264 -13.70 3.52 10.72
N LEU A 265 -13.35 2.40 10.10
CA LEU A 265 -14.09 1.14 10.24
C LEU A 265 -13.67 0.33 11.48
N SER A 266 -12.39 0.35 11.86
CA SER A 266 -11.85 -0.44 12.96
C SER A 266 -11.93 0.26 14.31
N LEU A 267 -11.79 1.60 14.35
CA LEU A 267 -11.67 2.37 15.60
C LEU A 267 -12.87 2.20 16.54
N PRO A 268 -14.14 2.15 16.09
CA PRO A 268 -15.25 1.90 17.00
C PRO A 268 -15.14 0.53 17.68
N LEU A 269 -14.70 -0.50 16.97
CA LEU A 269 -14.53 -1.82 17.56
C LEU A 269 -13.38 -1.80 18.58
N ALA A 270 -12.25 -1.20 18.22
CA ALA A 270 -11.08 -1.08 19.10
C ALA A 270 -11.39 -0.25 20.37
N ALA A 271 -12.07 0.88 20.22
CA ALA A 271 -12.48 1.75 21.33
C ALA A 271 -13.44 1.05 22.29
N GLY A 272 -14.46 0.34 21.77
CA GLY A 272 -15.39 -0.40 22.61
C GLY A 272 -14.73 -1.51 23.42
N ARG A 273 -13.74 -2.19 22.84
CA ARG A 273 -12.96 -3.24 23.52
C ARG A 273 -12.02 -2.66 24.58
N MET A 274 -11.42 -1.50 24.35
CA MET A 274 -10.67 -0.79 25.41
C MET A 274 -11.57 -0.36 26.56
N ALA A 275 -12.79 0.10 26.28
CA ALA A 275 -13.75 0.47 27.31
C ALA A 275 -14.12 -0.74 28.18
N THR A 276 -14.37 -1.90 27.56
CA THR A 276 -14.60 -3.17 28.29
C THR A 276 -13.42 -3.55 29.18
N ALA A 277 -12.18 -3.39 28.70
CA ALA A 277 -10.99 -3.67 29.50
C ALA A 277 -10.81 -2.73 30.72
N ARG A 278 -11.46 -1.56 30.72
CA ARG A 278 -11.48 -0.62 31.86
C ARG A 278 -12.65 -0.86 32.81
N GLY A 279 -13.49 -1.84 32.53
CA GLY A 279 -14.71 -2.14 33.31
C GLY A 279 -15.98 -1.44 32.79
N ASP A 280 -15.86 -0.55 31.80
CA ASP A 280 -16.98 0.18 31.20
C ASP A 280 -17.42 -0.53 29.91
N SER A 281 -18.13 -1.65 30.03
CA SER A 281 -18.59 -2.43 28.87
C SER A 281 -19.68 -1.66 28.09
N PRO A 282 -19.45 -1.29 26.81
CA PRO A 282 -20.50 -0.70 25.97
C PRO A 282 -21.66 -1.68 25.74
N SER A 283 -22.80 -1.15 25.30
CA SER A 283 -23.97 -1.96 25.00
C SER A 283 -23.69 -3.00 23.89
N LYS A 284 -24.45 -4.10 23.88
CA LYS A 284 -24.42 -5.08 22.78
C LYS A 284 -24.70 -4.44 21.42
N THR A 285 -25.57 -3.43 21.39
CA THR A 285 -25.90 -2.67 20.18
C THR A 285 -24.72 -1.88 19.64
N TYR A 286 -23.87 -1.33 20.52
CA TYR A 286 -22.60 -0.71 20.13
C TYR A 286 -21.71 -1.72 19.41
N PHE A 287 -21.50 -2.90 19.99
CA PHE A 287 -20.67 -3.94 19.38
C PHE A 287 -21.25 -4.46 18.06
N GLY A 288 -22.56 -4.58 17.93
CA GLY A 288 -23.20 -4.94 16.66
C GLY A 288 -22.97 -3.89 15.57
N VAL A 289 -23.04 -2.59 15.90
CA VAL A 289 -22.76 -1.51 14.94
C VAL A 289 -21.27 -1.47 14.58
N ALA A 290 -20.38 -1.60 15.56
CA ALA A 290 -18.95 -1.69 15.30
C ALA A 290 -18.59 -2.91 14.44
N GLY A 291 -19.25 -4.05 14.69
CA GLY A 291 -19.13 -5.25 13.86
C GLY A 291 -19.63 -5.04 12.43
N CYS A 292 -20.70 -4.28 12.21
CA CYS A 292 -21.15 -3.91 10.85
C CYS A 292 -20.10 -3.07 10.11
N LEU A 293 -19.45 -2.12 10.80
CA LEU A 293 -18.38 -1.31 10.20
C LEU A 293 -17.16 -2.18 9.87
N MET A 294 -16.78 -3.07 10.77
CA MET A 294 -15.69 -4.02 10.55
C MET A 294 -15.98 -4.98 9.39
N ALA A 295 -17.22 -5.48 9.28
CA ALA A 295 -17.65 -6.33 8.16
C ALA A 295 -17.61 -5.62 6.80
N LEU A 296 -17.65 -4.28 6.78
CA LEU A 296 -17.62 -3.46 5.57
C LEU A 296 -16.19 -3.26 5.00
N SER A 297 -15.14 -3.62 5.75
CA SER A 297 -13.73 -3.35 5.38
C SER A 297 -13.40 -3.77 3.94
N GLY A 298 -13.59 -5.05 3.63
CA GLY A 298 -13.28 -5.60 2.31
C GLY A 298 -14.02 -4.90 1.16
N LEU A 299 -15.29 -4.53 1.35
CA LEU A 299 -16.04 -3.77 0.35
C LEU A 299 -15.41 -2.39 0.11
N MET A 300 -15.01 -1.70 1.18
CA MET A 300 -14.36 -0.40 1.05
C MET A 300 -12.96 -0.52 0.44
N ASP A 301 -12.19 -1.56 0.76
CA ASP A 301 -10.87 -1.78 0.16
C ASP A 301 -10.96 -2.09 -1.34
N VAL A 302 -12.00 -2.84 -1.75
CA VAL A 302 -12.35 -3.02 -3.17
C VAL A 302 -12.74 -1.70 -3.82
N ALA A 303 -13.56 -0.87 -3.16
CA ALA A 303 -13.95 0.44 -3.66
C ALA A 303 -12.74 1.37 -3.83
N VAL A 304 -11.85 1.43 -2.83
CA VAL A 304 -10.62 2.21 -2.89
C VAL A 304 -9.73 1.70 -4.02
N TYR A 305 -9.55 0.39 -4.17
CA TYR A 305 -8.75 -0.16 -5.27
C TYR A 305 -9.33 0.21 -6.63
N THR A 306 -10.62 0.00 -6.85
CA THR A 306 -11.26 0.29 -8.14
C THR A 306 -11.18 1.77 -8.52
N LEU A 307 -11.34 2.67 -7.55
CA LEU A 307 -11.25 4.12 -7.75
C LEU A 307 -9.80 4.62 -7.94
N THR A 308 -8.84 4.02 -7.25
CA THR A 308 -7.43 4.47 -7.27
C THR A 308 -6.56 3.76 -8.30
N ARG A 309 -6.98 2.59 -8.82
CA ARG A 309 -6.20 1.73 -9.73
C ARG A 309 -5.55 2.47 -10.89
N ARG A 310 -6.28 3.38 -11.56
CA ARG A 310 -5.75 4.11 -12.73
C ARG A 310 -4.53 4.95 -12.35
N HIS A 311 -4.59 5.62 -11.20
CA HIS A 311 -3.49 6.45 -10.71
C HIS A 311 -2.35 5.60 -10.14
N LEU A 312 -2.68 4.52 -9.41
CA LEU A 312 -1.68 3.63 -8.82
C LEU A 312 -0.83 2.89 -9.86
N LEU A 313 -1.43 2.44 -10.96
CA LEU A 313 -0.71 1.68 -11.99
C LEU A 313 0.13 2.58 -12.89
N ILE A 314 -0.41 3.72 -13.33
CA ILE A 314 0.27 4.62 -14.29
C ILE A 314 1.47 5.32 -13.64
N ASP A 315 1.36 5.79 -12.41
CA ASP A 315 2.44 6.54 -11.75
C ASP A 315 3.59 5.63 -11.28
N THR A 316 3.30 4.34 -11.04
CA THR A 316 4.30 3.35 -10.61
C THR A 316 5.17 2.89 -11.79
N GLU A 317 4.58 2.62 -12.97
CA GLU A 317 5.34 2.22 -14.18
C GLU A 317 6.28 3.34 -14.67
N HIS A 318 5.89 4.61 -14.56
CA HIS A 318 6.75 5.73 -14.93
C HIS A 318 7.94 5.91 -13.97
N SER A 319 7.77 5.70 -12.66
CA SER A 319 8.88 5.87 -11.72
C SER A 319 9.97 4.80 -11.86
N THR A 320 9.63 3.59 -12.31
CA THR A 320 10.60 2.56 -12.69
C THR A 320 11.27 2.86 -14.03
N THR A 321 10.54 3.47 -14.97
CA THR A 321 11.04 3.74 -16.33
C THR A 321 11.91 5.00 -16.40
N ASP A 322 11.52 6.09 -15.72
CA ASP A 322 12.29 7.34 -15.65
C ASP A 322 13.69 7.10 -15.08
N ARG A 323 13.84 6.23 -14.06
CA ARG A 323 15.15 5.91 -13.47
C ARG A 323 15.99 4.97 -14.35
N ASN A 324 15.37 4.14 -15.18
CA ASN A 324 16.12 3.31 -16.12
C ASN A 324 16.72 4.17 -17.24
N TYR A 325 16.03 5.25 -17.63
CA TYR A 325 16.53 6.26 -18.57
C TYR A 325 17.64 7.14 -17.95
N ASP A 326 17.49 7.61 -16.71
CA ASP A 326 18.55 8.35 -16.00
C ASP A 326 19.84 7.53 -15.85
N ASN A 327 19.72 6.21 -15.66
CA ASN A 327 20.89 5.34 -15.52
C ASN A 327 21.62 5.14 -16.87
N THR A 328 20.90 5.20 -18.00
CA THR A 328 21.50 5.16 -19.34
C THR A 328 22.09 6.51 -19.79
N ASP A 329 21.56 7.64 -19.31
CA ASP A 329 22.05 8.97 -19.72
C ASP A 329 23.28 9.42 -18.91
N SER A 330 23.58 8.76 -17.79
CA SER A 330 24.83 8.96 -17.05
C SER A 330 26.08 8.36 -17.72
N GLN A 331 25.93 7.72 -18.88
CA GLN A 331 27.04 7.10 -19.63
C GLN A 331 27.67 8.01 -20.70
N TRP A 332 27.30 9.30 -20.76
CA TRP A 332 28.09 10.30 -21.49
C TRP A 332 29.26 10.80 -20.64
N GLN A 333 30.26 9.94 -20.49
CA GLN A 333 31.54 10.31 -19.93
C GLN A 333 32.20 11.28 -20.92
N THR A 334 32.16 12.58 -20.62
CA THR A 334 32.92 13.61 -21.34
C THR A 334 34.41 13.37 -21.13
N GLN A 335 35.02 12.55 -21.99
CA GLN A 335 36.48 12.52 -22.12
C GLN A 335 36.91 13.79 -22.85
N ILE A 336 37.26 14.82 -22.07
CA ILE A 336 38.02 15.96 -22.58
C ILE A 336 39.46 15.46 -22.75
N THR A 337 39.80 15.00 -23.95
CA THR A 337 41.18 14.68 -24.31
C THR A 337 41.82 15.94 -24.88
N THR A 338 42.62 16.63 -24.05
CA THR A 338 43.43 17.77 -24.47
C THR A 338 44.60 17.25 -25.31
N ASN A 339 44.51 17.36 -26.63
CA ASN A 339 45.64 17.06 -27.51
C ASN A 339 46.58 18.27 -27.57
N ALA A 340 47.70 18.20 -26.85
CA ALA A 340 48.90 18.97 -27.14
C ALA A 340 49.94 18.05 -27.78
N ASN A 341 50.50 18.50 -28.90
CA ASN A 341 51.41 17.77 -29.80
C ASN A 341 52.55 16.99 -29.11
N GLY A 342 52.79 15.76 -29.59
CA GLY A 342 54.01 15.00 -29.29
C GLY A 342 54.02 13.62 -29.96
N THR A 343 55.00 13.41 -30.83
CA THR A 343 55.25 12.24 -31.67
C THR A 343 55.53 10.90 -30.95
N HIS A 344 55.21 9.80 -31.64
CA HIS A 344 55.65 8.39 -31.50
C HIS A 344 55.00 7.42 -30.48
N SER A 345 54.36 6.39 -31.05
CA SER A 345 54.38 4.96 -30.70
C SER A 345 53.70 4.44 -29.41
N LYS A 346 52.60 3.70 -29.57
CA LYS A 346 52.48 2.23 -29.36
C LYS A 346 51.00 1.83 -29.21
N LYS A 347 50.58 0.80 -29.97
CA LYS A 347 49.33 0.05 -29.74
C LYS A 347 49.40 -0.67 -28.39
N PRO A 348 48.25 -0.93 -27.77
CA PRO A 348 48.00 -2.27 -27.25
C PRO A 348 46.77 -2.88 -27.94
N LYS A 349 46.99 -4.07 -28.51
CA LYS A 349 45.95 -5.06 -28.73
C LYS A 349 45.47 -5.51 -27.35
N ASN A 350 44.15 -5.55 -27.15
CA ASN A 350 43.51 -6.68 -26.49
C ASN A 350 42.06 -6.74 -26.97
N GLY A 351 41.74 -7.83 -27.64
CA GLY A 351 40.41 -8.11 -28.14
C GLY A 351 39.51 -8.58 -27.01
N PHE A 352 38.24 -8.19 -27.09
CA PHE A 352 37.15 -9.10 -26.79
C PHE A 352 36.08 -8.92 -27.84
N MET A 353 35.83 -10.02 -28.54
CA MET A 353 34.81 -10.19 -29.56
C MET A 353 33.49 -10.43 -28.82
N SER A 354 32.49 -9.57 -29.04
CA SER A 354 31.09 -9.97 -28.90
C SER A 354 30.33 -9.48 -30.12
N SER A 355 29.70 -10.44 -30.76
CA SER A 355 29.13 -10.44 -32.09
C SER A 355 28.03 -9.41 -32.30
N ARG A 356 28.08 -8.76 -33.47
CA ARG A 356 26.95 -8.13 -34.14
C ARG A 356 25.78 -9.11 -34.26
N LEU A 357 24.58 -8.67 -33.92
CA LEU A 357 23.38 -9.02 -34.68
C LEU A 357 22.47 -7.80 -34.76
N GLY A 358 22.57 -7.09 -35.87
CA GLY A 358 21.58 -6.10 -36.27
C GLY A 358 20.37 -6.79 -36.86
N SER A 359 19.19 -6.40 -36.41
CA SER A 359 17.87 -6.60 -37.02
C SER A 359 17.06 -5.40 -36.53
N ARG A 360 16.96 -4.30 -37.29
CA ARG A 360 16.09 -4.09 -38.47
C ARG A 360 14.65 -4.48 -38.17
N LEU A 361 13.90 -3.55 -37.58
CA LEU A 361 12.46 -3.33 -37.78
C LEU A 361 12.07 -1.98 -37.15
N GLN A 362 12.37 -0.91 -37.89
CA GLN A 362 11.43 0.19 -38.01
C GLN A 362 10.29 -0.26 -38.93
N ASP A 363 9.12 0.33 -38.73
CA ASP A 363 7.83 0.10 -39.40
C ASP A 363 7.04 -1.12 -38.92
N ILE A 364 5.98 -0.84 -38.14
CA ILE A 364 4.57 -1.01 -38.52
C ILE A 364 3.73 -0.56 -37.33
N VAL A 365 3.19 0.65 -37.43
CA VAL A 365 2.05 1.12 -36.63
C VAL A 365 0.78 0.73 -37.40
N PRO A 366 -0.15 -0.02 -36.81
CA PRO A 366 -1.56 0.11 -37.14
C PRO A 366 -2.22 1.03 -36.11
N LYS A 367 -2.68 2.19 -36.60
CA LYS A 367 -3.69 3.03 -35.96
C LYS A 367 -4.99 2.24 -35.79
N ASN A 368 -5.68 2.48 -34.67
CA ASN A 368 -7.13 2.71 -34.53
C ASN A 368 -7.42 2.86 -33.01
N ASP A 369 -7.38 4.09 -32.51
CA ASP A 369 -8.55 4.94 -32.14
C ASP A 369 -9.01 4.63 -30.70
N ILE A 370 -8.87 5.52 -29.72
CA ILE A 370 -9.71 6.71 -29.49
C ILE A 370 -8.88 7.90 -28.95
N GLU A 371 -9.23 9.08 -29.46
CA GLU A 371 -8.63 10.41 -29.36
C GLU A 371 -8.53 11.04 -27.96
N MET A 372 -7.55 11.95 -27.77
CA MET A 372 -7.74 13.42 -27.64
C MET A 372 -6.46 14.03 -27.01
N SER A 373 -5.50 14.59 -27.77
CA SER A 373 -5.41 15.91 -28.42
C SER A 373 -4.59 16.95 -27.63
N ASN A 374 -3.72 17.62 -28.37
CA ASN A 374 -2.99 18.88 -28.10
C ASN A 374 -1.80 18.89 -27.13
N PHE A 375 -0.60 18.59 -27.67
CA PHE A 375 0.58 19.43 -27.48
C PHE A 375 1.45 19.39 -28.75
N HIS A 376 1.49 20.50 -29.49
CA HIS A 376 2.47 20.72 -30.56
C HIS A 376 3.83 20.96 -29.91
N GLY A 377 4.71 19.95 -29.93
CA GLY A 377 6.14 20.12 -29.68
C GLY A 377 6.87 20.22 -31.01
N VAL A 378 7.32 21.42 -31.37
CA VAL A 378 8.30 21.60 -32.45
C VAL A 378 9.65 21.17 -31.86
N TYR A 379 10.24 20.10 -32.39
CA TYR A 379 11.64 19.76 -32.10
C TYR A 379 12.52 20.73 -32.88
N GLN A 380 13.17 21.65 -32.17
CA GLN A 380 14.13 22.56 -32.76
C GLN A 380 15.53 21.93 -32.63
N GLU A 381 15.98 21.23 -33.68
CA GLU A 381 17.39 20.84 -33.78
C GLU A 381 18.21 22.11 -34.07
N THR A 382 19.02 22.54 -33.11
CA THR A 382 20.01 23.61 -33.31
C THR A 382 21.35 22.96 -33.54
N THR A 383 21.72 22.78 -34.81
CA THR A 383 23.08 22.38 -35.20
C THR A 383 24.00 23.58 -35.03
N ILE A 384 24.89 23.52 -34.04
CA ILE A 384 25.96 24.50 -33.85
C ILE A 384 27.16 24.00 -34.65
N GLU A 385 27.41 24.61 -35.81
CA GLU A 385 28.63 24.38 -36.58
C GLU A 385 29.73 25.28 -36.02
N ILE A 386 30.74 24.67 -35.38
CA ILE A 386 31.90 25.39 -34.84
C ILE A 386 32.99 25.37 -35.91
N SER A 387 33.03 26.43 -36.72
CA SER A 387 34.13 26.67 -37.66
C SER A 387 35.30 27.29 -36.93
N HIS A 388 36.44 26.60 -36.90
CA HIS A 388 37.71 27.18 -36.44
C HIS A 388 38.47 27.75 -37.63
N GLU A 389 38.62 29.07 -37.66
CA GLU A 389 39.53 29.73 -38.59
C GLU A 389 40.96 29.69 -38.01
N PRO A 390 41.97 29.20 -38.75
CA PRO A 390 43.35 29.21 -38.28
C PRO A 390 43.89 30.65 -38.24
N ALA A 391 44.50 31.02 -37.11
CA ALA A 391 45.12 32.33 -36.94
C ALA A 391 46.26 32.54 -37.95
N THR A 392 46.19 33.64 -38.71
CA THR A 392 47.24 34.07 -39.62
C THR A 392 48.50 34.48 -38.84
N PRO A 393 49.70 34.04 -39.25
CA PRO A 393 50.93 34.47 -38.63
C PRO A 393 51.22 35.94 -38.98
N THR A 394 51.44 36.77 -37.95
CA THR A 394 51.90 38.16 -38.07
C THR A 394 53.28 38.22 -38.76
N PRO A 395 53.51 39.11 -39.74
CA PRO A 395 54.83 39.26 -40.34
C PRO A 395 55.80 39.92 -39.35
N SER A 396 57.00 39.35 -39.23
CA SER A 396 58.13 39.93 -38.52
C SER A 396 58.59 41.23 -39.20
N GLU A 397 58.51 42.36 -38.48
CA GLU A 397 59.14 43.62 -38.90
C GLU A 397 60.66 43.46 -38.96
N SER A 398 61.22 43.74 -40.14
CA SER A 398 62.64 43.93 -40.37
C SER A 398 63.11 45.24 -39.72
N VAL A 399 63.97 45.14 -38.72
CA VAL A 399 64.69 46.28 -38.14
C VAL A 399 65.77 46.74 -39.12
N GLU A 400 65.49 47.82 -39.85
CA GLU A 400 66.45 48.50 -40.72
C GLU A 400 67.07 49.69 -39.95
N HIS A 401 68.36 49.58 -39.67
CA HIS A 401 69.14 50.52 -38.87
C HIS A 401 69.58 51.69 -39.78
N SER A 402 68.95 52.87 -39.66
CA SER A 402 69.42 54.09 -40.32
C SER A 402 70.05 55.05 -39.33
N VAL A 403 71.33 55.33 -39.58
CA VAL A 403 72.18 56.29 -38.85
C VAL A 403 71.86 57.70 -39.37
N ARG A 404 71.63 58.66 -38.47
CA ARG A 404 71.61 60.09 -38.81
C ARG A 404 72.37 60.91 -37.77
N TYR A 405 73.51 61.44 -38.19
CA TYR A 405 74.24 62.52 -37.51
C TYR A 405 73.55 63.86 -37.80
N SER A 406 73.39 64.72 -36.80
CA SER A 406 73.36 66.19 -36.88
C SER A 406 73.36 66.77 -35.46
N GLY A 407 74.37 67.56 -35.10
CA GLY A 407 74.48 68.30 -33.84
C GLY A 407 75.85 68.18 -33.20
#